data_AF-A0A0Q0IP23-F1
#
_entry.id   AF-A0A0Q0IP23-F1
#
_cell.length_a   1.000
_cell.length_b   1.000
_cell.length_c   1.000
_cell.angle_alpha   90.00
_cell.angle_beta   90.00
_cell.angle_gamma   90.00
#
_symmetry.space_group_name_H-M   'P 1'
#
loop_
_entity.id
_entity.type
_entity.pdbx_description
1 polymer ?
#
loop_
_entity_poly.entity_id
_entity_poly.type
_entity_poly.pdbx_seq_one_letter_code
_entity_poly.pdbx_strand_id
1 'polypeptide(L)'
;MNTKVLTLLVLCLGIFSLSGCIRTPEWTLFYYADQAKKPANPIQADYIAGYYDTLEQCQLKGDGMLRLSGKSLVEIDKQALENATAIPVAIEKGYQCEQLCQVDDENVIHCQ
;
A
#
# COMPACT_ATOMS: atom_id res chain seq x y z
N MET A 1 -18.86 -42.14 -19.22
CA MET A 1 -17.64 -41.37 -18.87
C MET A 1 -16.84 -42.21 -17.88
N ASN A 2 -15.54 -42.44 -18.12
CA ASN A 2 -14.72 -43.34 -17.29
C ASN A 2 -14.53 -42.74 -15.89
N THR A 3 -14.74 -43.52 -14.83
CA THR A 3 -14.64 -43.08 -13.43
C THR A 3 -13.27 -42.44 -13.14
N LYS A 4 -12.20 -42.93 -13.79
CA LYS A 4 -10.85 -42.35 -13.69
C LYS A 4 -10.75 -40.94 -14.27
N VAL A 5 -11.51 -40.65 -15.34
CA VAL A 5 -11.54 -39.33 -16.00
C VAL A 5 -12.33 -38.33 -15.14
N LEU A 6 -13.43 -38.78 -14.53
CA LEU A 6 -14.22 -37.95 -13.62
C LEU A 6 -13.42 -37.55 -12.36
N THR A 7 -12.68 -38.49 -11.76
CA THR A 7 -11.85 -38.20 -10.58
C THR A 7 -10.73 -37.20 -10.89
N LEU A 8 -10.11 -37.30 -12.06
CA LEU A 8 -9.06 -36.36 -12.49
C LEU A 8 -9.62 -34.94 -12.66
N LEU A 9 -10.79 -34.81 -13.29
CA LEU A 9 -11.48 -33.53 -13.48
C LEU A 9 -11.82 -32.85 -12.15
N VAL A 10 -12.36 -33.61 -11.19
CA VAL A 10 -12.69 -33.09 -9.85
C VAL A 10 -11.43 -32.63 -9.10
N LEU A 11 -10.34 -33.39 -9.19
CA LEU A 11 -9.07 -33.02 -8.56
C LEU A 11 -8.49 -31.73 -9.15
N CYS A 12 -8.49 -31.60 -10.48
CA CYS A 12 -8.02 -30.39 -11.15
C CYS A 12 -8.88 -29.17 -10.78
N LEU A 13 -10.21 -29.29 -10.78
CA LEU A 13 -11.08 -28.19 -10.35
C LEU A 13 -10.82 -27.79 -8.89
N GLY A 14 -10.56 -28.76 -8.01
CA GLY A 14 -10.19 -28.51 -6.62
C GLY A 14 -8.87 -27.74 -6.49
N ILE A 15 -7.84 -28.07 -7.26
CA ILE A 15 -6.56 -27.37 -7.20
C ILE A 15 -6.71 -25.91 -7.69
N PHE A 16 -7.49 -25.69 -8.75
CA PHE A 16 -7.76 -24.34 -9.26
C PHE A 16 -8.63 -23.49 -8.32
N SER A 17 -9.47 -24.09 -7.47
CA SER A 17 -10.22 -23.34 -6.45
C SER A 17 -9.40 -23.03 -5.20
N LEU A 18 -8.23 -23.65 -5.02
CA LEU A 18 -7.29 -23.36 -3.93
C LEU A 18 -6.27 -22.26 -4.28
N SER A 19 -6.21 -21.77 -5.53
CA SER A 19 -5.46 -20.55 -5.82
C SER A 19 -6.22 -19.35 -5.29
N GLY A 20 -5.95 -18.96 -4.05
CA GLY A 20 -6.28 -17.63 -3.57
C GLY A 20 -5.57 -16.59 -4.46
N CYS A 21 -6.23 -15.46 -4.72
CA CYS A 21 -5.59 -14.36 -5.43
C CYS A 21 -4.41 -13.86 -4.59
N ILE A 22 -3.19 -14.26 -4.94
CA ILE A 22 -1.97 -13.59 -4.47
C ILE A 22 -2.03 -12.20 -5.10
N ARG A 23 -2.54 -11.21 -4.37
CA ARG A 23 -2.32 -9.81 -4.71
C ARG A 23 -0.90 -9.48 -4.27
N THR A 24 -0.09 -9.02 -5.22
CA THR A 24 1.17 -8.32 -4.94
C THR A 24 0.83 -6.83 -4.88
N PRO A 25 0.53 -6.28 -3.70
CA PRO A 25 0.18 -4.88 -3.56
C PRO A 25 1.35 -4.01 -4.01
N GLU A 26 1.08 -3.04 -4.87
CA GLU A 26 2.12 -2.19 -5.45
C GLU A 26 2.45 -0.98 -4.57
N TRP A 27 1.51 -0.52 -3.75
CA TRP A 27 1.64 0.74 -3.03
C TRP A 27 1.51 0.56 -1.51
N THR A 28 2.38 1.26 -0.77
CA THR A 28 2.44 1.23 0.70
C THR A 28 2.21 2.63 1.25
N LEU A 29 1.28 2.76 2.19
CA LEU A 29 1.00 4.01 2.90
C LEU A 29 1.82 4.10 4.18
N PHE A 30 2.71 5.07 4.25
CA PHE A 30 3.40 5.48 5.46
C PHE A 30 2.66 6.65 6.10
N TYR A 31 2.49 6.63 7.43
CA TYR A 31 1.92 7.75 8.18
C TYR A 31 2.91 8.19 9.25
N TYR A 32 3.21 9.49 9.28
CA TYR A 32 4.15 10.10 10.20
C TYR A 32 3.37 11.03 11.13
N ALA A 33 3.12 10.56 12.35
CA ALA A 33 2.25 11.27 13.30
C ALA A 33 2.82 12.62 13.73
N ASP A 34 4.14 12.72 13.90
CA ASP A 34 4.79 13.87 14.56
C ASP A 34 5.48 14.82 13.58
N GLN A 35 6.05 14.30 12.49
CA GLN A 35 6.71 15.12 11.47
C GLN A 35 6.27 14.71 10.08
N ALA A 36 5.75 15.69 9.36
CA ALA A 36 5.55 15.71 7.93
C ALA A 36 6.89 15.63 7.16
N LYS A 37 7.73 14.63 7.46
CA LYS A 37 9.05 14.45 6.88
C LYS A 37 9.42 12.97 6.91
N LYS A 38 9.75 12.43 5.73
CA LYS A 38 10.34 11.09 5.62
C LYS A 38 11.57 11.02 6.53
N PRO A 39 11.66 10.04 7.45
CA PRO A 39 12.82 9.90 8.31
C PRO A 39 14.07 9.71 7.45
N ALA A 40 15.16 10.35 7.86
CA ALA A 40 16.45 10.24 7.16
C ALA A 40 17.04 8.82 7.29
N ASN A 41 16.62 8.08 8.32
CA ASN A 41 16.98 6.69 8.52
C ASN A 41 15.90 5.78 7.93
N PRO A 42 16.28 4.59 7.43
CA PRO A 42 15.34 3.58 6.97
C PRO A 42 14.32 3.24 8.07
N ILE A 43 13.07 3.04 7.66
CA ILE A 43 12.01 2.66 8.60
C ILE A 43 12.16 1.18 8.90
N GLN A 44 12.42 0.86 10.18
CA GLN A 44 12.27 -0.50 10.68
C GLN A 44 10.79 -0.77 10.89
N ALA A 45 10.26 -1.83 10.27
CA ALA A 45 8.90 -2.25 10.55
C ALA A 45 8.80 -3.76 10.53
N ASP A 46 8.24 -4.31 11.60
CA ASP A 46 8.12 -5.76 11.77
C ASP A 46 7.03 -6.37 10.86
N TYR A 47 6.09 -5.56 10.31
CA TYR A 47 4.86 -6.07 9.66
C TYR A 47 4.32 -5.21 8.50
N ILE A 48 5.17 -4.62 7.65
CA ILE A 48 4.71 -3.87 6.45
C ILE A 48 4.90 -4.70 5.19
N ALA A 49 3.80 -5.29 4.69
CA ALA A 49 3.64 -5.58 3.27
C ALA A 49 2.81 -4.43 2.68
N GLY A 50 3.03 -4.01 1.43
CA GLY A 50 2.16 -3.02 0.80
C GLY A 50 0.68 -3.42 0.88
N TYR A 51 -0.25 -2.48 0.72
CA TYR A 51 -1.69 -2.79 0.87
C TYR A 51 -2.57 -2.28 -0.27
N TYR A 52 -2.06 -1.42 -1.15
CA TYR A 52 -2.87 -0.74 -2.15
C TYR A 52 -2.49 -1.15 -3.58
N ASP A 53 -3.51 -1.38 -4.40
CA ASP A 53 -3.33 -1.80 -5.79
C ASP A 53 -2.94 -0.60 -6.68
N THR A 54 -3.41 0.61 -6.35
CA THR A 54 -3.11 1.84 -7.11
C THR A 54 -2.64 2.97 -6.20
N LEU A 55 -1.87 3.91 -6.77
CA LEU A 55 -1.47 5.15 -6.11
C LEU A 55 -2.69 5.94 -5.59
N GLU A 56 -3.74 6.04 -6.40
CA GLU A 56 -4.96 6.76 -6.04
C GLU A 56 -5.62 6.15 -4.78
N GLN A 57 -5.71 4.82 -4.70
CA GLN A 57 -6.25 4.16 -3.50
C GLN A 57 -5.40 4.47 -2.25
N CYS A 58 -4.07 4.46 -2.40
CA CYS A 58 -3.16 4.79 -1.30
C CYS A 58 -3.35 6.25 -0.85
N GLN A 59 -3.44 7.20 -1.79
CA GLN A 59 -3.62 8.62 -1.49
C GLN A 59 -4.97 8.90 -0.82
N LEU A 60 -6.06 8.34 -1.35
CA LEU A 60 -7.40 8.47 -0.78
C LEU A 60 -7.46 7.91 0.64
N LYS A 61 -6.75 6.81 0.93
CA LYS A 61 -6.62 6.31 2.30
C LYS A 61 -5.90 7.31 3.18
N GLY A 62 -4.74 7.83 2.75
CA GLY A 62 -3.98 8.84 3.47
C GLY A 62 -4.81 10.06 3.83
N ASP A 63 -5.50 10.63 2.84
CA ASP A 63 -6.43 11.77 3.04
C ASP A 63 -7.56 11.43 4.02
N GLY A 64 -8.13 10.22 3.90
CA GLY A 64 -9.13 9.72 4.84
C GLY A 64 -8.62 9.66 6.28
N MET A 65 -7.40 9.15 6.49
CA MET A 65 -6.80 9.06 7.82
C MET A 65 -6.55 10.45 8.43
N LEU A 66 -6.12 11.43 7.63
CA LEU A 66 -5.94 12.79 8.11
C LEU A 66 -7.23 13.46 8.52
N ARG A 67 -8.26 13.33 7.69
CA ARG A 67 -9.60 13.83 8.00
C ARG A 67 -10.10 13.29 9.33
N LEU A 68 -9.89 12.00 9.58
CA LEU A 68 -10.31 11.35 10.83
C LEU A 68 -9.41 11.70 12.03
N SER A 69 -8.13 12.02 11.81
CA SER A 69 -7.19 12.40 12.88
C SER A 69 -7.46 13.77 13.50
N GLY A 70 -8.39 14.56 12.94
CA GLY A 70 -8.64 15.94 13.37
C GLY A 70 -7.54 16.94 13.00
N LYS A 71 -6.42 16.48 12.41
CA LYS A 71 -5.31 17.32 11.90
C LYS A 71 -5.57 17.90 10.50
N SER A 72 -6.78 17.73 9.96
CA SER A 72 -7.21 18.26 8.67
C SER A 72 -7.45 19.78 8.75
N LEU A 73 -6.38 20.56 8.95
CA LEU A 73 -6.43 22.03 8.98
C LEU A 73 -5.49 22.71 7.97
N VAL A 74 -4.85 21.96 7.07
CA VAL A 74 -4.09 22.57 5.98
C VAL A 74 -5.01 22.68 4.76
N GLU A 75 -5.56 23.88 4.54
CA GLU A 75 -6.13 24.26 3.23
C GLU A 75 -5.00 24.27 2.21
N ILE A 76 -4.77 23.14 1.54
CA ILE A 76 -3.90 23.11 0.36
C ILE A 76 -4.74 23.56 -0.82
N ASP A 77 -4.24 24.59 -1.51
CA ASP A 77 -4.80 25.08 -2.76
C ASP A 77 -4.96 23.92 -3.77
N LYS A 78 -6.15 23.79 -4.36
CA LYS A 78 -6.49 22.70 -5.28
C LYS A 78 -5.53 22.63 -6.47
N GLN A 79 -4.99 23.78 -6.87
CA GLN A 79 -4.00 23.88 -7.94
C GLN A 79 -2.64 23.25 -7.55
N ALA A 80 -2.26 23.33 -6.28
CA ALA A 80 -1.06 22.71 -5.75
C ALA A 80 -1.23 21.18 -5.63
N LEU A 81 -2.45 20.70 -5.39
CA LEU A 81 -2.78 19.28 -5.37
C LEU A 81 -2.68 18.64 -6.77
N GLU A 82 -3.16 19.33 -7.81
CA GLU A 82 -3.13 18.84 -9.20
C GLU A 82 -1.72 18.81 -9.80
N ASN A 83 -0.83 19.73 -9.37
CA ASN A 83 0.55 19.81 -9.86
C ASN A 83 1.57 19.12 -8.96
N ALA A 84 1.16 18.64 -7.78
CA ALA A 84 2.05 17.91 -6.91
C ALA A 84 2.34 16.54 -7.50
N THR A 85 3.61 16.28 -7.78
CA THR A 85 4.13 14.95 -8.04
C THR A 85 4.06 14.09 -6.77
N ALA A 86 2.85 13.77 -6.27
CA ALA A 86 2.45 12.90 -5.15
C ALA A 86 3.22 12.96 -3.81
N ILE A 87 4.55 12.97 -3.86
CA ILE A 87 5.53 12.91 -2.79
C ILE A 87 5.58 14.20 -1.95
N PRO A 88 5.67 15.44 -2.51
CA PRO A 88 5.85 16.64 -1.67
C PRO A 88 4.61 16.97 -0.83
N VAL A 89 3.42 16.84 -1.43
CA VAL A 89 2.15 17.16 -0.76
C VAL A 89 1.76 16.13 0.27
N ALA A 90 2.07 14.85 0.05
CA ALA A 90 1.85 13.81 1.04
C ALA A 90 2.73 14.06 2.28
N ILE A 91 4.00 14.43 2.06
CA ILE A 91 4.96 14.72 3.14
C ILE A 91 4.41 15.81 4.06
N GLU A 92 3.99 16.98 3.55
CA GLU A 92 3.39 18.07 4.35
C GLU A 92 2.14 17.65 5.14
N LYS A 93 1.40 16.71 4.57
CA LYS A 93 0.19 16.13 5.14
C LYS A 93 0.49 15.03 6.17
N GLY A 94 1.73 14.61 6.37
CA GLY A 94 2.10 13.58 7.34
C GLY A 94 1.82 12.16 6.88
N TYR A 95 1.69 11.90 5.58
CA TYR A 95 1.68 10.54 5.04
C TYR A 95 2.51 10.43 3.75
N GLN A 96 2.78 9.23 3.26
CA GLN A 96 3.48 9.06 2.00
C GLN A 96 3.07 7.73 1.35
N CYS A 97 2.86 7.73 0.05
CA CYS A 97 2.68 6.52 -0.73
C CYS A 97 3.99 6.19 -1.45
N GLU A 98 4.53 5.01 -1.21
CA GLU A 98 5.73 4.50 -1.87
C GLU A 98 5.42 3.20 -2.61
N GLN A 99 6.12 2.96 -3.71
CA GLN A 99 5.86 1.82 -4.58
C GLN A 99 6.80 0.64 -4.26
N LEU A 100 6.31 -0.58 -4.47
CA LEU A 100 7.07 -1.83 -4.41
C LEU A 100 7.92 -2.00 -3.14
N CYS A 101 7.39 -1.55 -1.99
CA CYS A 101 8.11 -1.65 -0.73
C CYS A 101 8.20 -3.10 -0.24
N GLN A 102 9.39 -3.50 0.21
CA GLN A 102 9.70 -4.81 0.76
C GLN A 102 10.49 -4.68 2.06
N VAL A 103 10.31 -5.64 2.96
CA VAL A 103 11.05 -5.75 4.22
C VAL A 103 12.18 -6.77 4.02
N ASP A 104 13.41 -6.41 4.38
CA ASP A 104 14.56 -7.33 4.35
C ASP A 104 14.70 -8.15 5.64
N ASP A 105 15.72 -9.02 5.70
CA ASP A 105 15.99 -9.87 6.87
C ASP A 105 16.36 -9.08 8.14
N GLU A 106 16.68 -7.79 8.02
CA GLU A 106 16.98 -6.88 9.12
C GLU A 106 15.76 -6.02 9.52
N ASN A 107 14.56 -6.36 9.01
CA ASN A 107 13.31 -5.63 9.18
C ASN A 107 13.33 -4.20 8.61
N VAL A 108 14.20 -3.92 7.65
CA VAL A 108 14.32 -2.62 7.01
C VAL A 108 13.46 -2.56 5.75
N ILE A 109 12.70 -1.47 5.60
CA ILE A 109 11.88 -1.25 4.41
C ILE A 109 12.69 -0.59 3.29
N HIS A 110 12.66 -1.21 2.11
CA HIS A 110 13.19 -0.69 0.86
C HIS A 110 12.05 -0.51 -0.14
N CYS A 111 11.97 0.63 -0.82
CA CYS A 111 10.97 0.93 -1.86
C CYS A 111 11.70 1.32 -3.17
N GLN A 112 11.06 1.10 -4.33
CA GLN A 112 11.61 1.45 -5.66
C GLN A 112 11.23 2.87 -6.09
#